data_AF-A0A2H6GNM9-F1
#
_entry.id   AF-A0A2H6GNM9-F1
#
_cell.length_a   1.000
_cell.length_b   1.000
_cell.length_c   1.000
_cell.angle_alpha   90.00
_cell.angle_beta   90.00
_cell.angle_gamma   90.00
#
_symmetry.space_group_name_H-M   'P 1'
#
loop_
_entity.id
_entity.type
_entity.pdbx_description
1 polymer ?
#
loop_
_entity_poly.entity_id
_entity_poly.type
_entity_poly.pdbx_seq_one_letter_code
_entity_poly.pdbx_strand_id
1 'polypeptide(L)'
;MASQAESQIPIAYCPGNEVEAYDCPFFIKKGVGVEADFILLDIHLYHMTSDEEAVMGELLRIDSIEDLEALGYPRDDRGIFIVGETEEHWFRQSPFGKE
;
A
#
# COMPACT_ATOMS: atom_id res chain seq x y z
N MET A 1 -17.39 -19.20 -26.90
CA MET A 1 -16.63 -17.97 -27.19
C MET A 1 -16.05 -17.51 -25.87
N ALA A 2 -14.75 -17.73 -25.66
CA ALA A 2 -14.08 -17.24 -24.46
C ALA A 2 -13.94 -15.72 -24.60
N SER A 3 -14.62 -14.95 -23.76
CA SER A 3 -14.32 -13.53 -23.60
C SER A 3 -12.89 -13.43 -23.12
N GLN A 4 -12.03 -12.78 -23.90
CA GLN A 4 -10.72 -12.34 -23.45
C GLN A 4 -10.94 -11.57 -22.15
N ALA A 5 -10.40 -12.07 -21.04
CA ALA A 5 -10.38 -11.30 -19.80
C ALA A 5 -9.60 -10.02 -20.11
N GLU A 6 -10.29 -8.89 -20.20
CA GLU A 6 -9.64 -7.59 -20.14
C GLU A 6 -8.83 -7.61 -18.85
N SER A 7 -7.51 -7.62 -18.96
CA SER A 7 -6.63 -7.64 -17.80
C SER A 7 -6.88 -6.34 -17.06
N GLN A 8 -7.67 -6.39 -15.99
CA GLN A 8 -7.91 -5.25 -15.11
C GLN A 8 -6.53 -4.77 -14.63
N ILE A 9 -6.29 -3.46 -14.63
CA ILE A 9 -5.07 -2.88 -14.07
C ILE A 9 -5.36 -2.60 -12.59
N PRO A 10 -4.51 -3.02 -11.65
CA PRO A 10 -4.76 -2.76 -10.24
C PRO A 10 -4.69 -1.26 -9.93
N ILE A 11 -5.44 -0.84 -8.90
CA ILE A 11 -5.40 0.52 -8.36
C ILE A 11 -4.09 0.73 -7.60
N ALA A 12 -3.71 -0.24 -6.76
CA ALA A 12 -2.51 -0.18 -5.95
C ALA A 12 -1.79 -1.54 -5.90
N TYR A 13 -0.48 -1.50 -5.72
CA TYR A 13 0.38 -2.66 -5.55
C TYR A 13 1.32 -2.42 -4.36
N CYS A 14 1.52 -3.45 -3.55
CA CYS A 14 2.48 -3.41 -2.46
C CYS A 14 3.59 -4.44 -2.70
N PRO A 15 4.83 -4.01 -3.02
CA PRO A 15 5.95 -4.92 -3.22
C PRO A 15 6.30 -5.71 -1.96
N GLY A 16 6.04 -5.14 -0.78
CA GLY A 16 6.45 -5.72 0.50
C GLY A 16 5.67 -6.96 0.92
N ASN A 17 4.44 -7.12 0.43
CA ASN A 17 3.65 -8.34 0.64
C ASN A 17 3.05 -8.92 -0.65
N GLU A 18 3.49 -8.41 -1.81
CA GLU A 18 3.09 -8.85 -3.15
C GLU A 18 1.55 -8.82 -3.39
N VAL A 19 0.85 -7.88 -2.76
CA VAL A 19 -0.61 -7.72 -2.88
C VAL A 19 -0.97 -6.64 -3.88
N GLU A 20 -1.92 -6.97 -4.75
CA GLU A 20 -2.55 -6.05 -5.70
C GLU A 20 -3.99 -5.76 -5.26
N ALA A 21 -4.37 -4.49 -5.20
CA ALA A 21 -5.73 -4.04 -4.96
C ALA A 21 -6.37 -3.60 -6.28
N TYR A 22 -7.38 -4.35 -6.73
CA TYR A 22 -8.09 -4.09 -7.98
C TYR A 22 -9.33 -3.20 -7.80
N ASP A 23 -9.89 -3.19 -6.59
CA ASP A 23 -11.12 -2.51 -6.24
C ASP A 23 -11.01 -1.87 -4.85
N CYS A 24 -11.88 -0.89 -4.58
CA CYS A 24 -12.09 -0.34 -3.25
C CYS A 24 -13.32 -0.97 -2.58
N PRO A 25 -13.38 -1.03 -1.24
CA PRO A 25 -12.34 -0.60 -0.32
C PRO A 25 -11.21 -1.63 -0.17
N PHE A 26 -10.04 -1.15 0.23
CA PHE A 26 -8.98 -1.99 0.78
C PHE A 26 -8.32 -1.28 1.97
N PHE A 27 -7.36 -1.92 2.62
CA PHE A 27 -6.73 -1.40 3.82
C PHE A 27 -5.22 -1.24 3.63
N ILE A 28 -4.64 -0.26 4.31
CA ILE A 28 -3.19 -0.12 4.44
C ILE A 28 -2.84 -0.24 5.92
N LYS A 29 -2.06 -1.27 6.26
CA LYS A 29 -1.36 -1.35 7.55
C LYS A 29 -0.18 -0.40 7.50
N LYS A 30 -0.18 0.62 8.36
CA LYS A 30 0.94 1.54 8.47
C LYS A 30 2.14 0.86 9.10
N GLY A 31 3.29 0.99 8.45
CA GLY A 31 4.56 0.57 9.01
C GLY A 31 4.97 1.46 10.18
N VAL A 32 5.65 0.87 11.17
CA VAL A 32 6.22 1.60 12.32
C VAL A 32 7.74 1.56 12.27
N GLY A 33 8.37 2.73 12.37
CA GLY A 33 9.83 2.86 12.39
C GLY A 33 10.45 2.53 11.03
N VAL A 34 11.05 1.34 10.92
CA VAL A 34 11.68 0.85 9.68
C VAL A 34 10.77 -0.08 8.88
N GLU A 35 9.60 -0.44 9.41
CA GLU A 35 8.62 -1.24 8.68
C GLU A 35 7.96 -0.42 7.58
N ALA A 36 7.77 -1.03 6.41
CA ALA A 36 7.03 -0.46 5.31
C ALA A 36 5.51 -0.60 5.53
N ASP A 37 4.74 0.17 4.77
CA ASP A 37 3.29 0.02 4.70
C ASP A 37 2.91 -1.24 3.91
N PHE A 38 1.83 -1.91 4.29
CA PHE A 38 1.33 -3.09 3.59
C PHE A 38 -0.14 -2.97 3.19
N ILE A 39 -0.49 -3.46 2.00
CA ILE A 39 -1.88 -3.57 1.57
C ILE A 39 -2.52 -4.81 2.20
N LEU A 40 -3.66 -4.65 2.84
CA LEU A 40 -4.53 -5.72 3.28
C LEU A 40 -5.87 -5.63 2.54
N LEU A 41 -6.44 -6.79 2.24
CA LEU A 41 -7.72 -6.94 1.54
C LEU A 41 -8.69 -7.59 2.52
N ASP A 42 -9.98 -7.57 2.24
CA ASP A 42 -10.98 -8.20 3.12
C ASP A 42 -10.64 -9.68 3.42
N ILE A 43 -10.09 -10.41 2.43
CA ILE A 43 -9.66 -11.80 2.64
C ILE A 43 -8.51 -11.94 3.65
N HIS A 44 -7.62 -10.96 3.75
CA HIS A 44 -6.55 -10.93 4.73
C HIS A 44 -7.08 -10.69 6.15
N LEU A 45 -8.23 -10.01 6.27
CA LEU A 45 -8.87 -9.68 7.54
C LEU A 45 -9.90 -10.74 7.99
N TYR A 46 -10.40 -11.59 7.08
CA TYR A 46 -11.52 -12.49 7.34
C TYR A 46 -11.32 -13.46 8.51
N HIS A 47 -10.09 -13.91 8.75
CA HIS A 47 -9.75 -14.80 9.87
C HIS A 47 -9.02 -14.09 11.02
N MET A 48 -8.99 -12.75 10.99
CA MET A 48 -8.29 -11.99 12.00
C MET A 48 -9.05 -12.02 13.32
N THR A 49 -8.37 -12.47 14.36
CA THR A 49 -8.89 -12.44 15.72
C THR A 49 -8.77 -11.04 16.33
N SER A 50 -9.57 -10.75 17.35
CA SER A 50 -9.50 -9.45 18.06
C SER A 50 -8.13 -9.19 18.69
N ASP A 51 -7.40 -10.22 19.08
CA ASP A 51 -6.03 -10.11 19.61
C ASP A 51 -5.04 -9.73 18.50
N GLU A 52 -5.19 -10.31 17.30
CA GLU A 52 -4.39 -9.96 16.12
C GLU A 52 -4.69 -8.53 15.65
N GLU A 53 -5.96 -8.13 15.67
CA GLU A 53 -6.38 -6.76 15.36
C GLU A 53 -5.72 -5.75 16.31
N ALA A 54 -5.66 -6.06 17.61
CA ALA A 54 -5.06 -5.19 18.61
C ALA A 54 -3.54 -4.97 18.45
N VAL A 55 -2.83 -5.91 17.83
CA VAL A 55 -1.37 -5.81 17.61
C VAL A 55 -0.98 -5.36 16.21
N MET A 56 -1.93 -5.31 15.28
CA MET A 56 -1.68 -4.99 13.86
C MET A 56 -1.26 -3.53 13.64
N GLY A 57 -1.53 -2.65 14.61
CA GLY A 57 -1.21 -1.23 14.52
C GLY A 57 -2.29 -0.43 13.79
N GLU A 58 -1.90 0.71 13.22
CA GLU A 58 -2.85 1.59 12.53
C GLU A 58 -3.23 1.01 11.15
N LEU A 59 -4.54 0.78 10.97
CA LEU A 59 -5.14 0.45 9.69
C LEU A 59 -5.83 1.68 9.09
N LEU A 60 -5.41 2.04 7.89
CA LEU A 60 -6.10 3.03 7.08
C LEU A 60 -7.03 2.31 6.12
N ARG A 61 -8.32 2.65 6.15
CA ARG A 61 -9.27 2.22 5.14
C ARG A 61 -9.18 3.17 3.94
N ILE A 62 -9.01 2.61 2.75
CA ILE A 62 -8.94 3.32 1.48
C ILE A 62 -10.26 3.06 0.77
N ASP A 63 -11.12 4.07 0.70
CA ASP A 63 -12.42 3.97 0.04
C ASP A 63 -12.36 4.53 -1.40
N SER A 64 -11.32 5.30 -1.73
CA SER A 64 -11.17 5.93 -3.04
C SER A 64 -9.71 6.15 -3.44
N ILE A 65 -9.50 6.52 -4.72
CA ILE A 65 -8.20 6.95 -5.25
C ILE A 65 -7.71 8.25 -4.55
N GLU A 66 -8.64 9.15 -4.19
CA GLU A 66 -8.31 10.44 -3.56
C GLU A 66 -7.63 10.25 -2.21
N ASP A 67 -7.96 9.18 -1.48
CA ASP A 67 -7.31 8.83 -0.21
C ASP A 67 -5.81 8.51 -0.42
N LEU A 68 -5.47 7.79 -1.49
CA LEU A 68 -4.08 7.46 -1.82
C LEU A 68 -3.28 8.70 -2.25
N GLU A 69 -3.91 9.61 -3.00
CA GLU A 69 -3.31 10.89 -3.38
C GLU A 69 -3.07 11.77 -2.16
N ALA A 70 -4.04 11.85 -1.23
CA ALA A 70 -3.93 12.61 0.01
C ALA A 70 -2.83 12.04 0.93
N LEU A 71 -2.63 10.72 0.93
CA LEU A 71 -1.55 10.04 1.65
C LEU A 71 -0.19 10.18 0.94
N GLY A 72 -0.15 10.63 -0.31
CA GLY A 72 1.07 10.91 -1.05
C GLY A 72 1.79 9.67 -1.57
N TYR A 73 1.09 8.56 -1.80
CA TYR A 73 1.72 7.38 -2.40
C TYR A 73 2.10 7.66 -3.87
N PRO A 74 3.31 7.25 -4.31
CA PRO A 74 3.73 7.42 -5.68
C PRO A 74 2.94 6.50 -6.63
N ARG A 75 2.95 6.84 -7.91
CA ARG A 75 2.43 5.99 -8.99
C ARG A 75 3.55 5.55 -9.92
N ASP A 76 3.46 4.33 -10.45
CA ASP A 76 4.35 3.86 -11.52
C ASP A 76 3.97 4.43 -12.91
N ASP A 77 4.69 4.00 -13.95
CA ASP A 77 4.45 4.40 -15.34
C ASP A 77 3.12 3.89 -15.92
N ARG A 78 2.46 2.96 -15.22
CA ARG A 78 1.15 2.39 -15.55
C ARG A 78 0.01 3.09 -14.80
N GLY A 79 0.32 3.99 -13.87
CA GLY A 79 -0.64 4.71 -13.04
C GLY A 79 -1.06 3.95 -11.76
N ILE A 80 -0.36 2.88 -11.40
CA ILE A 80 -0.64 2.04 -10.23
C ILE A 80 0.04 2.68 -9.02
N PHE A 81 -0.69 2.85 -7.91
CA PHE A 81 -0.09 3.33 -6.66
C PHE A 81 0.82 2.30 -6.04
N ILE A 82 2.03 2.69 -5.65
CA ILE A 82 3.00 1.81 -5.01
C ILE A 82 3.01 2.06 -3.50
N VAL A 83 2.55 1.08 -2.73
CA VAL A 83 2.47 1.12 -1.26
C VAL A 83 3.64 0.38 -0.65
N GLY A 84 4.33 1.01 0.30
CA GLY A 84 5.44 0.37 1.02
C GLY A 84 6.79 0.44 0.32
N GLU A 85 6.87 1.03 -0.87
CA GLU A 85 8.14 1.34 -1.51
C GLU A 85 8.73 2.60 -0.86
N THR A 86 9.78 2.39 -0.06
CA THR A 86 10.52 3.43 0.65
C THR A 86 11.83 3.77 -0.06
N GLU A 87 11.85 3.73 -1.40
CA GLU A 87 13.11 4.00 -2.13
C GLU A 87 13.62 5.45 -1.95
N GLU A 88 12.78 6.41 -1.52
CA GLU A 88 13.23 7.79 -1.28
C GLU A 88 13.68 8.14 0.15
N HIS A 89 13.66 7.21 1.13
CA HIS A 89 14.02 7.57 2.51
C HIS A 89 15.49 7.39 2.91
N TRP A 90 16.30 6.66 2.12
CA TRP A 90 17.75 6.55 2.37
C TRP A 90 18.59 7.55 1.58
N PHE A 91 18.00 8.27 0.61
CA PHE A 91 18.68 9.25 -0.24
C PHE A 91 18.24 10.71 -0.05
N ARG A 92 17.59 11.05 1.07
CA ARG A 92 17.71 12.42 1.57
C ARG A 92 19.14 12.60 2.05
N GLN A 93 19.97 13.22 1.20
CA GLN A 93 21.24 13.81 1.63
C GLN A 93 20.98 14.52 2.95
N SER A 94 21.64 14.04 4.01
CA SER A 94 21.67 14.75 5.27
C SER A 94 22.06 16.20 4.96
N PRO A 95 21.31 17.22 5.44
CA PRO A 95 21.70 18.61 5.25
C PRO A 95 23.00 18.95 6.03
N PHE A 96 23.56 17.99 6.76
CA PHE A 96 24.79 18.17 7.52
C PHE A 96 26.03 17.85 6.71
N GLY A 97 26.74 18.92 6.34
CA GLY A 97 28.20 18.91 6.35
C GLY A 97 28.88 18.80 5.00
N LYS A 98 28.73 19.83 4.16
CA LYS A 98 29.86 20.27 3.34
C LYS A 98 30.75 21.14 4.24
N GLU A 99 31.90 20.60 4.64
CA GLU A 99 33.11 21.37 4.94
C GLU A 99 34.26 20.80 4.10
#